data_AF-X8CU97-F1
#
_entry.id   AF-X8CU97-F1
#
_cell.length_a   1.000
_cell.length_b   1.000
_cell.length_c   1.000
_cell.angle_alpha   90.00
_cell.angle_beta   90.00
_cell.angle_gamma   90.00
#
_symmetry.space_group_name_H-M   'P 1'
#
loop_
_entity.id
_entity.type
_entity.pdbx_description
1 polymer ?
#
loop_
_entity_poly.entity_id
_entity_poly.type
_entity_poly.pdbx_seq_one_letter_code
_entity_poly.pdbx_strand_id
1 'polypeptide(L)'
;MNSVKSIATGVAALTAIGGAAAGVASIAAPMGLDHVQLAAVGAPLPQDPPPPPPPPPGAPGQLPTADQLATLCNQVTDPGVNYREKANFVENGVSQNEGMVADHDLRKAYRNGNFPEQFNVTNIAPAGPNMAQADVAITGPKFAGPVTKHLAFVNQGGNWVLQHDAAIALIQAATATN
;
A
#
# COMPACT_ATOMS: atom_id res chain seq x y z
N MET A 1 -0.06 -50.89 -7.57
CA MET A 1 -1.43 -50.62 -7.05
C MET A 1 -1.33 -50.40 -5.55
N ASN A 2 -1.22 -49.15 -5.09
CA ASN A 2 -1.33 -48.83 -3.66
C ASN A 2 -2.08 -47.49 -3.49
N SER A 3 -3.38 -47.67 -3.25
CA SER A 3 -4.29 -46.95 -2.35
C SER A 3 -4.20 -45.43 -2.17
N VAL A 4 -5.32 -44.81 -2.59
CA VAL A 4 -5.80 -43.46 -2.28
C VAL A 4 -5.95 -43.18 -0.78
N LYS A 5 -5.67 -41.94 -0.36
CA LYS A 5 -6.13 -41.36 0.90
C LYS A 5 -6.83 -40.03 0.60
N SER A 6 -8.16 -40.06 0.64
CA SER A 6 -9.03 -38.87 0.63
C SER A 6 -8.85 -38.07 1.92
N ILE A 7 -8.72 -36.75 1.80
CA ILE A 7 -9.03 -35.83 2.89
C ILE A 7 -10.21 -34.99 2.41
N ALA A 8 -11.35 -35.25 3.06
CA ALA A 8 -12.56 -34.45 2.97
C ALA A 8 -12.36 -33.18 3.81
N THR A 9 -12.56 -32.02 3.21
CA THR A 9 -12.71 -30.75 3.93
C THR A 9 -14.09 -30.20 3.61
N GLY A 10 -14.99 -30.34 4.58
CA GLY A 10 -16.36 -29.87 4.51
C GLY A 10 -16.54 -28.49 5.17
N VAL A 11 -17.36 -27.67 4.50
CA VAL A 11 -18.36 -26.71 4.98
C VAL A 11 -17.94 -25.58 5.96
N ALA A 12 -18.09 -24.33 5.50
CA ALA A 12 -18.81 -23.30 6.25
C ALA A 12 -19.42 -22.26 5.28
N ALA A 13 -20.74 -22.15 5.30
CA ALA A 13 -21.52 -21.13 4.61
C ALA A 13 -21.30 -19.76 5.28
N LEU A 14 -21.16 -18.70 4.48
CA LEU A 14 -21.19 -17.32 4.97
C LEU A 14 -22.41 -16.59 4.42
N THR A 15 -23.10 -16.02 5.38
CA THR A 15 -24.44 -15.43 5.40
C THR A 15 -24.56 -14.16 4.57
N ALA A 16 -25.69 -14.04 3.86
CA ALA A 16 -26.19 -12.77 3.36
C ALA A 16 -26.46 -11.81 4.53
N ILE A 17 -25.90 -10.60 4.48
CA ILE A 17 -26.28 -9.50 5.37
C ILE A 17 -27.00 -8.47 4.52
N GLY A 18 -28.32 -8.45 4.64
CA GLY A 18 -29.15 -7.29 4.34
C GLY A 18 -29.56 -6.62 5.65
N GLY A 19 -29.65 -5.28 5.67
CA GLY A 19 -30.13 -4.53 6.82
C GLY A 19 -29.96 -3.02 6.67
N ALA A 20 -31.07 -2.29 6.76
CA ALA A 20 -31.30 -0.89 6.40
C ALA A 20 -30.93 0.15 7.47
N ALA A 21 -30.81 1.41 7.06
CA ALA A 21 -31.11 2.57 7.92
C ALA A 21 -31.74 3.70 7.09
N ALA A 22 -33.07 3.72 7.09
CA ALA A 22 -33.85 4.91 6.76
C ALA A 22 -33.79 5.87 7.95
N GLY A 23 -33.24 7.06 7.75
CA GLY A 23 -33.35 8.18 8.67
C GLY A 23 -34.32 9.21 8.11
N VAL A 24 -35.59 9.12 8.50
CA VAL A 24 -36.59 10.17 8.29
C VAL A 24 -36.37 11.29 9.31
N ALA A 25 -36.32 12.53 8.83
CA ALA A 25 -36.66 13.70 9.63
C ALA A 25 -37.50 14.63 8.76
N SER A 26 -38.82 14.63 9.00
CA SER A 26 -39.75 15.66 8.54
C SER A 26 -40.23 16.45 9.74
N ILE A 27 -40.22 17.78 9.64
CA ILE A 27 -41.13 18.83 10.18
C ILE A 27 -40.37 20.17 10.15
N ALA A 28 -40.89 21.35 9.85
CA ALA A 28 -42.18 21.83 9.38
C ALA A 28 -41.92 23.20 8.70
N ALA A 29 -42.69 23.53 7.65
CA ALA A 29 -42.81 24.90 7.17
C ALA A 29 -43.63 25.73 8.17
N PRO A 30 -43.38 27.06 8.24
CA PRO A 30 -44.48 27.96 7.91
C PRO A 30 -44.07 29.04 6.90
N MET A 31 -44.76 29.01 5.76
CA MET A 31 -45.45 30.13 5.11
C MET A 31 -45.05 31.55 5.55
N GLY A 32 -44.55 32.33 4.59
CA GLY A 32 -44.34 33.76 4.73
C GLY A 32 -43.83 34.42 3.46
N LEU A 33 -44.72 34.55 2.48
CA LEU A 33 -44.83 35.62 1.47
C LEU A 33 -43.61 35.99 0.63
N ASP A 34 -43.79 35.80 -0.68
CA ASP A 34 -43.32 36.67 -1.77
C ASP A 34 -41.85 37.10 -1.74
N HIS A 35 -41.00 36.36 -2.45
CA HIS A 35 -39.86 37.01 -3.09
C HIS A 35 -39.73 36.61 -4.54
N VAL A 36 -40.24 37.52 -5.36
CA VAL A 36 -40.00 37.67 -6.80
C VAL A 36 -38.52 37.52 -7.10
N GLN A 37 -38.19 36.64 -8.04
CA GLN A 37 -36.89 36.67 -8.71
C GLN A 37 -36.70 38.02 -9.38
N LEU A 38 -35.75 38.82 -8.90
CA LEU A 38 -35.21 39.92 -9.68
C LEU A 38 -33.69 39.72 -9.81
N ALA A 39 -33.29 39.46 -11.05
CA ALA A 39 -31.91 39.40 -11.49
C ALA A 39 -31.15 40.65 -11.01
N ALA A 40 -30.07 40.45 -10.25
CA ALA A 40 -29.18 41.52 -9.83
C ALA A 40 -27.72 41.11 -10.08
N VAL A 41 -27.20 41.63 -11.19
CA VAL A 41 -25.91 42.32 -11.30
C VAL A 41 -24.70 41.65 -10.65
N GLY A 42 -23.85 41.07 -11.50
CA GLY A 42 -22.39 40.96 -11.38
C GLY A 42 -21.73 41.11 -10.00
N ALA A 43 -21.85 40.08 -9.16
CA ALA A 43 -20.97 39.87 -8.01
C ALA A 43 -20.10 38.62 -8.27
N PRO A 44 -18.78 38.64 -8.01
CA PRO A 44 -17.96 37.45 -8.15
C PRO A 44 -18.44 36.41 -7.14
N LEU A 45 -18.71 35.21 -7.64
CA LEU A 45 -19.12 34.03 -6.87
C LEU A 45 -18.24 33.89 -5.61
N PRO A 46 -18.82 33.63 -4.42
CA PRO A 46 -18.05 33.13 -3.30
C PRO A 46 -17.29 31.90 -3.76
N GLN A 47 -15.96 31.99 -3.78
CA GLN A 47 -15.12 30.86 -4.13
C GLN A 47 -15.44 29.73 -3.15
N ASP A 48 -15.76 28.57 -3.72
CA ASP A 48 -15.87 27.30 -3.04
C ASP A 48 -14.73 27.18 -2.01
N PRO A 49 -14.99 26.81 -0.74
CA PRO A 49 -13.94 26.62 0.24
C PRO A 49 -12.88 25.69 -0.36
N PRO A 50 -11.58 26.02 -0.30
CA PRO A 50 -10.55 25.14 -0.82
C PRO A 50 -10.74 23.74 -0.22
N PRO A 51 -10.60 22.67 -1.04
CA PRO A 51 -10.70 21.30 -0.54
C PRO A 51 -9.83 21.17 0.71
N PRO A 52 -10.32 20.53 1.79
CA PRO A 52 -9.51 20.33 2.98
C PRO A 52 -8.16 19.71 2.53
N PRO A 53 -7.03 20.24 3.02
CA PRO A 53 -5.73 19.74 2.63
C PRO A 53 -5.70 18.22 2.86
N PRO A 54 -5.14 17.43 1.92
CA PRO A 54 -5.07 15.99 2.09
C PRO A 54 -4.45 15.68 3.46
N PRO A 55 -5.05 14.75 4.22
CA PRO A 55 -4.56 14.40 5.55
C PRO A 55 -3.06 14.05 5.48
N PRO A 56 -2.27 14.43 6.50
CA PRO A 56 -0.83 14.14 6.52
C PRO A 56 -0.58 12.67 6.18
N PRO A 57 0.37 12.37 5.28
CA PRO A 57 0.69 10.99 4.98
C PRO A 57 1.06 10.25 6.27
N GLY A 58 0.36 9.15 6.58
CA GLY A 58 0.61 8.37 7.80
C GLY A 58 -0.36 8.63 8.97
N ALA A 59 -1.47 9.35 8.76
CA ALA A 59 -2.51 9.45 9.79
C ALA A 59 -2.98 8.05 10.27
N PRO A 60 -3.22 7.84 11.58
CA PRO A 60 -3.68 6.55 12.09
C PRO A 60 -4.95 6.09 11.38
N GLY A 61 -4.92 4.90 10.76
CA GLY A 61 -6.04 4.36 9.97
C GLY A 61 -6.05 4.74 8.49
N GLN A 62 -5.12 5.58 8.02
CA GLN A 62 -4.97 5.89 6.59
C GLN A 62 -4.10 4.86 5.90
N LEU A 63 -4.60 4.31 4.79
CA LEU A 63 -3.84 3.41 3.90
C LEU A 63 -2.63 4.14 3.28
N PRO A 64 -1.52 3.43 3.03
CA PRO A 64 -0.37 4.01 2.35
C PRO A 64 -0.69 4.31 0.89
N THR A 65 -0.04 5.31 0.32
CA THR A 65 -0.14 5.63 -1.11
C THR A 65 0.80 4.75 -1.92
N ALA A 66 0.46 4.44 -3.18
CA ALA A 66 1.31 3.63 -4.06
C ALA A 66 2.73 4.19 -4.22
N ASP A 67 2.88 5.51 -4.42
CA ASP A 67 4.18 6.17 -4.51
C ASP A 67 5.01 6.03 -3.23
N GLN A 68 4.37 6.04 -2.06
CA GLN A 68 5.07 5.86 -0.78
C GLN A 68 5.63 4.44 -0.68
N LEU A 69 4.82 3.44 -1.03
CA LEU A 69 5.26 2.04 -1.03
C LEU A 69 6.32 1.76 -2.10
N ALA A 70 6.20 2.36 -3.27
CA ALA A 70 7.21 2.24 -4.32
C ALA A 70 8.55 2.87 -3.88
N THR A 71 8.50 4.05 -3.25
CA THR A 71 9.69 4.72 -2.69
C THR A 71 10.35 3.85 -1.61
N LEU A 72 9.55 3.27 -0.71
CA LEU A 72 10.02 2.35 0.31
C LEU A 72 10.71 1.11 -0.30
N CYS A 73 10.10 0.51 -1.34
CA CYS A 73 10.70 -0.63 -2.06
C CYS A 73 12.04 -0.26 -2.71
N ASN A 74 12.14 0.94 -3.31
CA ASN A 74 13.40 1.45 -3.86
C ASN A 74 14.47 1.60 -2.77
N GLN A 75 14.13 2.19 -1.62
CA GLN A 75 15.08 2.38 -0.52
C GLN A 75 15.60 1.04 0.04
N VAL A 76 14.73 0.04 0.16
CA VAL A 76 15.11 -1.31 0.64
C VAL A 76 15.95 -2.06 -0.39
N THR A 77 15.79 -1.80 -1.69
CA THR A 77 16.57 -2.45 -2.77
C THR A 77 17.77 -1.63 -3.26
N ASP A 78 17.97 -0.41 -2.76
CA ASP A 78 19.09 0.45 -3.18
C ASP A 78 20.46 -0.16 -2.80
N PRO A 79 21.33 -0.51 -3.76
CA PRO A 79 22.65 -1.09 -3.47
C PRO A 79 23.64 -0.11 -2.81
N GLY A 80 23.35 1.20 -2.84
CA GLY A 80 24.16 2.26 -2.24
C GLY A 80 23.83 2.56 -0.78
N VAL A 81 22.68 2.10 -0.28
CA VAL A 81 22.25 2.28 1.12
C VAL A 81 22.74 1.10 1.95
N ASN A 82 23.28 1.36 3.15
CA ASN A 82 23.77 0.29 4.03
C ASN A 82 22.63 -0.42 4.78
N TYR A 83 22.83 -1.68 5.14
CA TYR A 83 21.84 -2.48 5.88
C TYR A 83 21.32 -1.83 7.17
N ARG A 84 22.14 -1.03 7.86
CA ARG A 84 21.74 -0.30 9.08
C ARG A 84 20.68 0.75 8.81
N GLU A 85 20.75 1.40 7.66
CA GLU A 85 19.75 2.36 7.22
C GLU A 85 18.51 1.62 6.70
N LYS A 86 18.71 0.53 5.93
CA LYS A 86 17.63 -0.34 5.46
C LYS A 86 16.80 -0.95 6.58
N ALA A 87 17.42 -1.27 7.72
CA ALA A 87 16.74 -1.80 8.89
C ALA A 87 15.64 -0.86 9.43
N ASN A 88 15.67 0.45 9.16
CA ASN A 88 14.59 1.37 9.57
C ASN A 88 13.35 1.26 8.68
N PHE A 89 13.47 0.60 7.52
CA PHE A 89 12.40 0.38 6.56
C PHE A 89 11.79 -1.02 6.67
N VAL A 90 12.28 -1.83 7.62
CA VAL A 90 11.84 -3.21 7.85
C VAL A 90 11.35 -3.35 9.29
N GLU A 91 10.22 -4.02 9.45
CA GLU A 91 9.62 -4.30 10.74
C GLU A 91 10.59 -5.07 11.64
N ASN A 92 10.79 -4.59 12.87
CA ASN A 92 11.75 -5.14 13.84
C ASN A 92 13.22 -5.12 13.37
N GLY A 93 13.51 -4.46 12.24
CA GLY A 93 14.84 -4.35 11.66
C GLY A 93 15.29 -5.57 10.86
N VAL A 94 16.57 -5.54 10.49
CA VAL A 94 17.27 -6.61 9.78
C VAL A 94 18.48 -7.02 10.62
N SER A 95 18.68 -8.32 10.82
CA SER A 95 19.83 -8.81 11.58
C SER A 95 21.15 -8.47 10.86
N GLN A 96 22.25 -8.26 11.59
CA GLN A 96 23.52 -7.85 10.95
C GLN A 96 23.98 -8.83 9.85
N ASN A 97 23.88 -10.14 10.13
CA ASN A 97 24.37 -11.15 9.20
C ASN A 97 23.54 -11.19 7.91
N GLU A 98 22.21 -11.08 8.05
CA GLU A 98 21.27 -11.01 6.94
C GLU A 98 21.42 -9.71 6.13
N GLY A 99 21.56 -8.58 6.82
CA GLY A 99 21.75 -7.28 6.20
C GLY A 99 23.03 -7.20 5.37
N MET A 100 24.13 -7.79 5.85
CA MET A 100 25.37 -7.89 5.07
C MET A 100 25.21 -8.76 3.82
N VAL A 101 24.43 -9.84 3.89
CA VAL A 101 24.15 -10.72 2.74
C VAL A 101 23.28 -9.97 1.73
N ALA A 102 22.21 -9.32 2.18
CA ALA A 102 21.36 -8.48 1.34
C ALA A 102 22.17 -7.39 0.61
N ASP A 103 23.01 -6.64 1.34
CA ASP A 103 23.87 -5.62 0.74
C ASP A 103 24.87 -6.21 -0.27
N HIS A 104 25.43 -7.39 0.03
CA HIS A 104 26.34 -8.08 -0.88
C HIS A 104 25.65 -8.49 -2.18
N ASP A 105 24.47 -9.09 -2.08
CA ASP A 105 23.70 -9.58 -3.23
C ASP A 105 23.17 -8.42 -4.07
N LEU A 106 22.68 -7.34 -3.46
CA LEU A 106 22.26 -6.13 -4.18
C LEU A 106 23.42 -5.48 -4.92
N ARG A 107 24.61 -5.36 -4.31
CA ARG A 107 25.81 -4.85 -5.00
C ARG A 107 26.29 -5.77 -6.11
N LYS A 108 26.12 -7.09 -5.96
CA LYS A 108 26.44 -8.06 -7.01
C LYS A 108 25.47 -7.91 -8.18
N ALA A 109 24.16 -7.85 -7.92
CA ALA A 109 23.13 -7.62 -8.93
C ALA A 109 23.30 -6.27 -9.65
N TYR A 110 23.67 -5.20 -8.93
CA TYR A 110 24.04 -3.92 -9.52
C TYR A 110 25.21 -4.03 -10.50
N ARG A 111 26.30 -4.71 -10.10
CA ARG A 111 27.45 -4.96 -10.99
C ARG A 111 27.10 -5.84 -12.19
N ASN A 112 26.11 -6.70 -12.06
CA ASN A 112 25.60 -7.55 -13.15
C ASN A 112 24.63 -6.80 -14.10
N GLY A 113 24.28 -5.55 -13.78
CA GLY A 113 23.38 -4.72 -14.59
C GLY A 113 21.90 -5.05 -14.38
N ASN A 114 21.51 -5.56 -13.21
CA ASN A 114 20.11 -5.82 -12.87
C ASN A 114 19.31 -4.54 -12.59
N PHE A 115 20.00 -3.42 -12.32
CA PHE A 115 19.43 -2.12 -11.98
C PHE A 115 19.60 -1.12 -13.14
N PRO A 116 18.76 -0.07 -13.26
CA PRO A 116 17.71 0.35 -12.32
C PRO A 116 16.46 -0.54 -12.38
N GLU A 117 15.89 -0.82 -11.21
CA GLU A 117 14.59 -1.47 -11.10
C GLU A 117 13.48 -0.43 -10.93
N GLN A 118 12.26 -0.78 -11.34
CA GLN A 118 11.07 0.02 -11.11
C GLN A 118 10.02 -0.82 -10.41
N PHE A 119 9.38 -0.20 -9.42
CA PHE A 119 8.35 -0.82 -8.60
C PHE A 119 7.01 -0.14 -8.89
N ASN A 120 6.06 -0.90 -9.42
CA ASN A 120 4.69 -0.46 -9.60
C ASN A 120 3.81 -1.12 -8.54
N VAL A 121 3.23 -0.32 -7.65
CA VAL A 121 2.43 -0.81 -6.52
C VAL A 121 0.95 -0.66 -6.84
N THR A 122 0.21 -1.75 -6.68
CA THR A 122 -1.23 -1.83 -6.99
C THR A 122 -1.97 -2.61 -5.91
N ASN A 123 -3.30 -2.60 -5.97
CA ASN A 123 -4.15 -3.44 -5.11
C ASN A 123 -3.88 -3.26 -3.60
N ILE A 124 -3.70 -2.00 -3.16
CA ILE A 124 -3.41 -1.68 -1.77
C ILE A 124 -4.68 -1.90 -0.94
N ALA A 125 -4.60 -2.78 0.04
CA ALA A 125 -5.72 -3.14 0.90
C ALA A 125 -5.28 -3.26 2.38
N PRO A 126 -6.17 -3.00 3.34
CA PRO A 126 -5.86 -3.20 4.76
C PRO A 126 -5.72 -4.70 5.07
N ALA A 127 -4.66 -5.05 5.81
CA ALA A 127 -4.33 -6.44 6.16
C ALA A 127 -4.65 -6.79 7.63
N GLY A 128 -4.92 -5.77 8.44
CA GLY A 128 -5.07 -5.88 9.90
C GLY A 128 -4.88 -4.52 10.56
N PRO A 129 -4.93 -4.46 11.91
CA PRO A 129 -4.65 -3.23 12.65
C PRO A 129 -3.25 -2.72 12.31
N ASN A 130 -3.14 -1.49 11.81
CA ASN A 130 -1.87 -0.87 11.39
C ASN A 130 -1.10 -1.66 10.32
N MET A 131 -1.78 -2.46 9.48
CA MET A 131 -1.13 -3.22 8.41
C MET A 131 -1.84 -3.01 7.07
N ALA A 132 -1.06 -3.03 5.98
CA ALA A 132 -1.56 -2.99 4.61
C ALA A 132 -0.87 -4.10 3.78
N GLN A 133 -1.56 -4.67 2.82
CA GLN A 133 -0.98 -5.48 1.75
C GLN A 133 -1.01 -4.69 0.45
N ALA A 134 -0.06 -4.96 -0.45
CA ALA A 134 -0.11 -4.49 -1.81
C ALA A 134 0.59 -5.46 -2.77
N ASP A 135 0.18 -5.41 -4.04
CA ASP A 135 0.85 -6.12 -5.12
C ASP A 135 1.91 -5.21 -5.74
N VAL A 136 3.17 -5.60 -5.61
CA VAL A 136 4.33 -4.87 -6.12
C VAL A 136 4.89 -5.58 -7.34
N ALA A 137 4.70 -4.98 -8.50
CA ALA A 137 5.29 -5.42 -9.76
C ALA A 137 6.69 -4.82 -9.93
N ILE A 138 7.69 -5.69 -10.03
CA ILE A 138 9.11 -5.36 -10.18
C ILE A 138 9.47 -5.50 -11.66
N THR A 139 10.09 -4.46 -12.22
CA THR A 139 10.60 -4.47 -13.60
C THR A 139 12.03 -3.97 -13.64
N GLY A 140 12.81 -4.41 -14.62
CA GLY A 140 14.23 -4.06 -14.71
C GLY A 140 14.91 -4.74 -15.90
N PRO A 141 16.15 -4.33 -16.24
CA PRO A 141 16.87 -4.77 -17.43
C PRO A 141 17.04 -6.28 -17.60
N LYS A 142 17.04 -7.03 -16.49
CA LYS A 142 17.28 -8.49 -16.46
C LYS A 142 16.01 -9.31 -16.27
N PHE A 143 14.86 -8.67 -16.09
CA PHE A 143 13.59 -9.38 -16.03
C PHE A 143 13.01 -9.53 -17.45
N ALA A 144 12.57 -10.74 -17.79
CA ALA A 144 11.86 -10.99 -19.05
C ALA A 144 10.45 -10.37 -19.09
N GLY A 145 9.95 -9.89 -17.95
CA GLY A 145 8.67 -9.20 -17.78
C GLY A 145 8.43 -8.84 -16.31
N PRO A 146 7.34 -8.15 -15.96
CA PRO A 146 7.06 -7.73 -14.59
C PRO A 146 6.92 -8.92 -13.63
N VAL A 147 7.71 -8.92 -12.56
CA VAL A 147 7.62 -9.92 -11.48
C VAL A 147 6.77 -9.35 -10.35
N THR A 148 5.54 -9.85 -10.18
CA THR A 148 4.63 -9.36 -9.13
C THR A 148 4.82 -10.13 -7.84
N LYS A 149 4.92 -9.41 -6.71
CA LYS A 149 5.01 -9.93 -5.35
C LYS A 149 3.92 -9.33 -4.49
N HIS A 150 3.22 -10.17 -3.72
CA HIS A 150 2.31 -9.70 -2.69
C HIS A 150 3.12 -9.37 -1.43
N LEU A 151 3.16 -8.10 -1.05
CA LEU A 151 3.99 -7.61 0.06
C LEU A 151 3.12 -7.03 1.16
N ALA A 152 3.55 -7.31 2.39
CA ALA A 152 2.96 -6.81 3.62
C ALA A 152 3.73 -5.59 4.14
N PHE A 153 2.98 -4.59 4.60
CA PHE A 153 3.48 -3.35 5.17
C PHE A 153 2.86 -3.13 6.54
N VAL A 154 3.65 -2.58 7.46
CA VAL A 154 3.28 -2.30 8.84
C VAL A 154 3.45 -0.82 9.11
N ASN A 155 2.47 -0.21 9.78
CA ASN A 155 2.51 1.17 10.20
C ASN A 155 3.02 1.26 11.64
N GLN A 156 4.23 1.83 11.80
CA GLN A 156 4.86 2.09 13.07
C GLN A 156 4.74 3.58 13.43
N GLY A 157 3.62 3.96 14.04
CA GLY A 157 3.42 5.32 14.56
C GLY A 157 3.36 6.41 13.50
N GLY A 158 2.87 6.08 12.30
CA GLY A 158 2.74 6.98 11.15
C GLY A 158 3.78 6.74 10.05
N ASN A 159 4.79 5.91 10.30
CA ASN A 159 5.76 5.48 9.30
C ASN A 159 5.43 4.08 8.77
N TRP A 160 5.33 3.93 7.46
CA TRP A 160 5.13 2.63 6.82
C TRP A 160 6.47 1.94 6.59
N VAL A 161 6.57 0.69 7.04
CA VAL A 161 7.74 -0.18 6.87
C VAL A 161 7.30 -1.51 6.25
N LEU A 162 8.20 -2.23 5.60
CA LEU A 162 7.93 -3.59 5.12
C LEU A 162 7.93 -4.58 6.28
N GLN A 163 7.03 -5.56 6.25
CA GLN A 163 7.19 -6.74 7.09
C GLN A 163 8.54 -7.42 6.78
N HIS A 164 9.17 -7.99 7.79
CA HIS A 164 10.48 -8.64 7.67
C HIS A 164 10.52 -9.69 6.53
N ASP A 165 9.58 -10.63 6.49
CA ASP A 165 9.51 -11.64 5.42
C ASP A 165 9.28 -11.03 4.03
N ALA A 166 8.49 -9.96 3.96
CA ALA A 166 8.22 -9.25 2.71
C ALA A 166 9.47 -8.53 2.18
N ALA A 167 10.28 -7.96 3.08
CA ALA A 167 11.54 -7.32 2.73
C ALA A 167 12.55 -8.32 2.16
N ILE A 168 12.70 -9.50 2.78
CA ILE A 168 13.57 -10.57 2.28
C ILE A 168 13.08 -11.03 0.90
N ALA A 169 11.78 -11.29 0.75
CA ALA A 169 11.20 -11.72 -0.53
C ALA A 169 11.43 -10.70 -1.65
N LEU A 170 11.36 -9.40 -1.32
CA LEU A 170 11.65 -8.31 -2.25
C LEU A 170 13.13 -8.31 -2.67
N ILE A 171 14.06 -8.40 -1.72
CA ILE A 171 15.51 -8.41 -2.01
C ILE A 171 15.90 -9.64 -2.83
N GLN A 172 15.32 -10.80 -2.52
CA GLN A 172 15.52 -12.02 -3.31
C GLN A 172 14.98 -11.86 -4.73
N ALA A 173 13.83 -11.20 -4.90
CA ALA A 173 13.27 -10.94 -6.22
C ALA A 173 14.16 -9.99 -7.03
N ALA A 174 14.66 -8.92 -6.42
CA ALA A 174 15.55 -7.93 -7.06
C ALA A 174 16.92 -8.50 -7.45
N THR A 175 17.44 -9.43 -6.64
CA THR A 175 18.75 -10.05 -6.88
C THR A 175 18.66 -11.29 -7.77
N ALA A 176 17.46 -11.82 -8.00
CA ALA A 176 17.24 -12.95 -8.90
C ALA A 176 17.65 -12.57 -10.33
N THR A 177 18.54 -13.36 -10.92
CA THR A 177 18.93 -13.24 -12.33
C THR A 177 18.11 -14.25 -13.11
N ASN A 178 17.43 -13.82 -14.19
CA ASN A 178 16.77 -14.72 -15.15
C ASN A 178 17.76 -15.22 -16.20
#